data_AF-A0A6M1ZFD2-F1
#
_entry.id   AF-A0A6M1ZFD2-F1
#
_cell.length_a   1.000
_cell.length_b   1.000
_cell.length_c   1.000
_cell.angle_alpha   90.00
_cell.angle_beta   90.00
_cell.angle_gamma   90.00
#
_symmetry.space_group_name_H-M   'P 1'
#
loop_
_entity.id
_entity.type
_entity.pdbx_description
1 polymer ?
#
loop_
_entity_poly.entity_id
_entity_poly.type
_entity_poly.pdbx_seq_one_letter_code
_entity_poly.pdbx_strand_id
1 'polypeptide(L)'
;MKKNKKKSNKDDLFIYGAYTKIVENEKHYTVLQSKYKTQAAYWLLIIFAAIGIIFSAEESIPIDRMLSVIIICFIGIIGNCFFWYEDIIIQEKFLNINHFEATKLEKKYTWLPQVHHQHLCFSHKTMLKSKNIFYVGSNTILFLILEFALFTYLIQYNVGFSIAFVTIGVVIFLYFSRLMFVKAFTNELSVLEAMLHARKR
;
A
#
# COMPACT_ATOMS: atom_id res chain seq x y z
N MET A 1 -47.51 29.18 8.33
CA MET A 1 -46.88 27.88 7.99
C MET A 1 -45.87 27.88 6.83
N LYS A 2 -45.83 28.86 5.90
CA LYS A 2 -44.86 28.85 4.75
C LYS A 2 -43.37 29.11 5.10
N LYS A 3 -43.05 29.66 6.29
CA LYS A 3 -41.65 29.96 6.68
C LYS A 3 -40.80 28.72 7.00
N ASN A 4 -41.39 27.60 7.43
CA ASN A 4 -40.62 26.38 7.77
C ASN A 4 -40.09 25.63 6.54
N LYS A 5 -40.80 25.63 5.40
CA LYS A 5 -40.34 24.96 4.17
C LYS A 5 -39.09 25.60 3.55
N LYS A 6 -38.93 26.93 3.70
CA LYS A 6 -37.82 27.66 3.08
C LYS A 6 -36.48 27.48 3.82
N LYS A 7 -36.53 27.15 5.13
CA LYS A 7 -35.34 26.89 5.96
C LYS A 7 -34.76 25.50 5.70
N SER A 8 -35.62 24.46 5.63
CA SER A 8 -35.24 23.08 5.28
C SER A 8 -34.39 23.03 4.01
N ASN A 9 -34.83 23.72 2.95
CA ASN A 9 -34.15 23.66 1.65
C ASN A 9 -32.71 24.23 1.67
N LYS A 10 -32.39 25.19 2.55
CA LYS A 10 -31.03 25.72 2.67
C LYS A 10 -30.11 24.75 3.41
N ASP A 11 -30.62 24.15 4.49
CA ASP A 11 -29.87 23.19 5.30
C ASP A 11 -29.57 21.93 4.48
N ASP A 12 -30.56 21.43 3.72
CA ASP A 12 -30.41 20.28 2.83
C ASP A 12 -29.35 20.55 1.73
N LEU A 13 -29.36 21.75 1.14
CA LEU A 13 -28.35 22.16 0.15
C LEU A 13 -26.94 22.20 0.75
N PHE A 14 -26.80 22.69 1.98
CA PHE A 14 -25.51 22.73 2.67
C PHE A 14 -25.00 21.31 3.00
N ILE A 15 -25.87 20.42 3.47
CA ILE A 15 -25.54 19.02 3.74
C ILE A 15 -25.12 18.32 2.45
N TYR A 16 -25.84 18.53 1.35
CA TYR A 16 -25.47 18.00 0.04
C TYR A 16 -24.11 18.53 -0.42
N GLY A 17 -23.85 19.82 -0.22
CA GLY A 17 -22.55 20.45 -0.50
C GLY A 17 -21.40 19.82 0.29
N ALA A 18 -21.61 19.54 1.59
CA ALA A 18 -20.61 18.84 2.40
C ALA A 18 -20.38 17.40 1.93
N TYR A 19 -21.46 16.67 1.63
CA TYR A 19 -21.39 15.30 1.12
C TYR A 19 -20.63 15.22 -0.20
N THR A 20 -20.94 16.10 -1.16
CA THR A 20 -20.26 16.15 -2.46
C THR A 20 -18.76 16.44 -2.31
N LYS A 21 -18.35 17.31 -1.37
CA LYS A 21 -16.93 17.52 -1.08
C LYS A 21 -16.22 16.30 -0.51
N ILE A 22 -16.86 15.52 0.34
CA ILE A 22 -16.29 14.25 0.83
C ILE A 22 -16.09 13.27 -0.33
N VAL A 23 -17.09 13.14 -1.22
CA VAL A 23 -17.01 12.28 -2.40
C VAL A 23 -15.93 12.73 -3.39
N GLU A 24 -15.78 14.04 -3.61
CA GLU A 24 -14.69 14.61 -4.43
C GLU A 24 -13.32 14.26 -3.86
N ASN A 25 -13.15 14.38 -2.54
CA ASN A 25 -11.91 14.00 -1.86
C ASN A 25 -11.64 12.49 -1.99
N GLU A 26 -12.64 11.64 -1.81
CA GLU A 26 -12.50 10.19 -2.00
C GLU A 26 -12.02 9.84 -3.42
N LYS A 27 -12.60 10.48 -4.44
CA LYS A 27 -12.16 10.31 -5.84
C LYS A 27 -10.71 10.76 -6.03
N HIS A 28 -10.35 11.91 -5.46
CA HIS A 28 -8.99 12.42 -5.52
C HIS A 28 -7.98 11.43 -4.92
N TYR A 29 -8.22 10.94 -3.71
CA TYR A 29 -7.36 9.96 -3.05
C TYR A 29 -7.33 8.61 -3.79
N THR A 30 -8.45 8.18 -4.37
CA THR A 30 -8.49 6.98 -5.21
C THR A 30 -7.57 7.10 -6.43
N VAL A 31 -7.60 8.25 -7.12
CA VAL A 31 -6.71 8.52 -8.27
C VAL A 31 -5.24 8.57 -7.81
N LEU A 32 -4.97 9.23 -6.68
CA LEU A 32 -3.62 9.31 -6.13
C LEU A 32 -3.08 7.93 -5.75
N GLN A 33 -3.93 7.09 -5.15
CA GLN A 33 -3.63 5.71 -4.82
C GLN A 33 -3.27 4.89 -6.07
N SER A 34 -4.05 5.04 -7.14
CA SER A 34 -3.75 4.38 -8.42
C SER A 34 -2.40 4.80 -8.98
N LYS A 35 -2.07 6.09 -8.91
CA LYS A 35 -0.78 6.62 -9.39
C LYS A 35 0.40 6.01 -8.63
N TYR A 36 0.33 5.94 -7.31
CA TYR A 36 1.40 5.35 -6.50
C TYR A 36 1.60 3.86 -6.78
N LYS A 37 0.53 3.09 -6.98
CA LYS A 37 0.63 1.68 -7.39
C LYS A 37 1.32 1.52 -8.74
N THR A 38 0.98 2.36 -9.71
CA THR A 38 1.64 2.37 -11.02
C THR A 38 3.13 2.73 -10.88
N GLN A 39 3.47 3.72 -10.05
CA GLN A 39 4.86 4.07 -9.77
C GLN A 39 5.64 2.95 -9.09
N ALA A 40 5.04 2.24 -8.13
CA ALA A 40 5.64 1.07 -7.49
C ALA A 40 5.92 -0.05 -8.52
N ALA A 41 4.98 -0.31 -9.43
CA ALA A 41 5.17 -1.28 -10.51
C ALA A 41 6.30 -0.87 -11.47
N TYR A 42 6.37 0.41 -11.85
CA TYR A 42 7.47 0.91 -12.67
C TYR A 42 8.82 0.87 -11.96
N TRP A 43 8.84 1.14 -10.65
CA TRP A 43 10.04 1.00 -9.84
C TRP A 43 10.57 -0.43 -9.89
N LEU A 44 9.72 -1.43 -9.66
CA LEU A 44 10.10 -2.84 -9.78
C LEU A 44 10.60 -3.20 -11.18
N LEU A 45 9.93 -2.70 -12.22
CA LEU A 45 10.34 -2.93 -13.60
C LEU A 45 11.74 -2.35 -13.88
N ILE A 46 12.04 -1.15 -13.40
CA ILE A 46 13.35 -0.51 -13.54
C ILE A 46 14.41 -1.34 -12.83
N ILE A 47 14.13 -1.84 -11.61
CA ILE A 47 15.04 -2.70 -10.87
C ILE A 47 15.34 -3.99 -11.65
N PHE A 48 14.32 -4.67 -12.19
CA PHE A 48 14.53 -5.87 -13.00
C PHE A 48 15.26 -5.59 -14.31
N ALA A 49 14.96 -4.48 -14.98
CA ALA A 49 15.66 -4.07 -16.19
C ALA A 49 17.14 -3.79 -15.90
N ALA A 50 17.44 -3.10 -14.81
CA ALA A 50 18.82 -2.80 -14.41
C ALA A 50 19.61 -4.07 -14.08
N ILE A 51 18.99 -5.03 -13.38
CA ILE A 51 19.59 -6.36 -13.14
C ILE A 51 19.85 -7.08 -14.47
N GLY A 52 18.87 -7.09 -15.38
CA GLY A 52 19.01 -7.67 -16.71
C GLY A 52 20.18 -7.07 -17.50
N ILE A 53 20.29 -5.74 -17.54
CA ILE A 53 21.39 -5.03 -18.21
C ILE A 53 22.75 -5.43 -17.64
N ILE A 54 22.89 -5.56 -16.31
CA ILE A 54 24.15 -5.99 -15.69
C ILE A 54 24.57 -7.39 -16.16
N PHE A 55 23.62 -8.31 -16.32
CA PHE A 55 23.90 -9.65 -16.81
C PHE A 55 24.10 -9.73 -18.32
N SER A 56 23.52 -8.80 -19.09
CA SER A 56 23.68 -8.74 -20.55
C SER A 56 24.92 -7.97 -21.02
N ALA A 57 25.58 -7.21 -20.16
CA ALA A 57 26.77 -6.46 -20.53
C ALA A 57 27.95 -7.41 -20.84
N GLU A 58 28.39 -7.42 -22.10
CA GLU A 58 29.56 -8.20 -22.56
C GLU A 58 30.87 -7.63 -22.02
N GLU A 59 30.96 -6.30 -21.92
CA GLU A 59 32.12 -5.60 -21.36
C GLU A 59 32.22 -5.80 -19.84
N SER A 60 33.45 -5.87 -19.35
CA SER A 60 33.72 -5.89 -17.92
C SER A 60 33.34 -4.55 -17.30
N ILE A 61 32.18 -4.50 -16.64
CA ILE A 61 31.82 -3.40 -15.75
C ILE A 61 32.92 -3.26 -14.70
N PRO A 62 33.38 -2.03 -14.36
CA PRO A 62 34.46 -1.83 -13.39
C PRO A 62 34.13 -2.31 -11.96
N ILE A 63 32.85 -2.58 -11.69
CA ILE A 63 32.34 -3.09 -10.41
C ILE A 63 31.93 -4.55 -10.62
N ASP A 64 32.18 -5.38 -9.60
CA ASP A 64 31.69 -6.76 -9.57
C ASP A 64 30.18 -6.82 -9.87
N ARG A 65 29.81 -7.74 -10.76
CA ARG A 65 28.42 -7.86 -11.24
C ARG A 65 27.47 -8.20 -10.09
N MET A 66 27.86 -9.11 -9.19
CA MET A 66 27.01 -9.49 -8.06
C MET A 66 26.89 -8.35 -7.07
N LEU A 67 27.99 -7.64 -6.79
CA LEU A 67 27.95 -6.45 -5.93
C LEU A 67 27.00 -5.37 -6.48
N SER A 68 26.99 -5.16 -7.80
CA SER A 68 26.08 -4.22 -8.46
C SER A 68 24.61 -4.63 -8.30
N VAL A 69 24.31 -5.92 -8.48
CA VAL A 69 22.95 -6.48 -8.27
C VAL A 69 22.52 -6.31 -6.81
N ILE A 70 23.40 -6.57 -5.85
CA ILE A 70 23.13 -6.39 -4.41
C ILE A 70 22.71 -4.96 -4.11
N ILE A 71 23.48 -3.98 -4.59
CA ILE A 71 23.19 -2.55 -4.37
C ILE A 71 21.84 -2.18 -4.98
N ILE A 72 21.57 -2.61 -6.22
CA ILE A 72 20.31 -2.32 -6.91
C ILE A 72 19.13 -2.95 -6.19
N CYS A 73 19.22 -4.22 -5.78
CA CYS A 73 18.16 -4.88 -5.02
C CYS A 73 17.90 -4.16 -3.69
N PHE A 74 18.94 -3.72 -2.99
CA PHE A 74 18.81 -3.00 -1.73
C PHE A 74 18.06 -1.66 -1.92
N ILE A 75 18.45 -0.88 -2.93
CA ILE A 75 17.75 0.36 -3.31
C ILE A 75 16.31 0.07 -3.74
N GLY A 76 16.11 -1.01 -4.50
CA GLY A 76 14.80 -1.48 -4.96
C GLY A 76 13.85 -1.76 -3.80
N ILE A 77 14.32 -2.49 -2.80
CA ILE A 77 13.57 -2.84 -1.58
C ILE A 77 13.20 -1.58 -0.79
N ILE A 78 14.15 -0.66 -0.56
CA ILE A 78 13.89 0.59 0.17
C ILE A 78 12.82 1.41 -0.55
N GLY A 79 12.96 1.59 -1.87
CA GLY A 79 11.98 2.33 -2.67
C GLY A 79 10.61 1.68 -2.66
N ASN A 80 10.53 0.35 -2.77
CA ASN A 80 9.26 -0.36 -2.74
C ASN A 80 8.58 -0.28 -1.35
N CYS A 81 9.36 -0.34 -0.27
CA CYS A 81 8.86 -0.08 1.09
C CYS A 81 8.32 1.35 1.26
N PHE A 82 8.94 2.34 0.62
CA PHE A 82 8.46 3.73 0.64
C PHE A 82 7.11 3.88 -0.08
N PHE A 83 6.99 3.36 -1.30
CA PHE A 83 5.71 3.38 -2.03
C PHE A 83 4.59 2.69 -1.26
N TRP A 84 4.93 1.60 -0.58
CA TRP A 84 3.99 0.91 0.27
C TRP A 84 3.53 1.74 1.46
N TYR A 85 4.46 2.39 2.16
CA TYR A 85 4.15 3.24 3.31
C TYR A 85 3.17 4.34 2.90
N GLU A 86 3.43 5.01 1.77
CA GLU A 86 2.52 6.00 1.20
C GLU A 86 1.14 5.41 0.87
N ASP A 87 1.08 4.29 0.14
CA ASP A 87 -0.19 3.69 -0.29
C ASP A 87 -1.07 3.20 0.88
N ILE A 88 -0.51 2.43 1.81
CA ILE A 88 -1.29 1.81 2.88
C ILE A 88 -1.48 2.73 4.08
N ILE A 89 -0.43 3.40 4.55
CA ILE A 89 -0.52 4.12 5.83
C ILE A 89 -1.12 5.51 5.63
N ILE A 90 -0.81 6.17 4.52
CA ILE A 90 -1.26 7.53 4.26
C ILE A 90 -2.56 7.49 3.45
N GLN A 91 -2.54 6.93 2.24
CA GLN A 91 -3.69 7.02 1.33
C GLN A 91 -4.90 6.23 1.83
N GLU A 92 -4.72 4.97 2.26
CA GLU A 92 -5.84 4.16 2.75
C GLU A 92 -6.49 4.77 4.00
N LYS A 93 -5.68 5.34 4.91
CA LYS A 93 -6.19 6.00 6.12
C LYS A 93 -7.07 7.19 5.78
N PHE A 94 -6.66 8.05 4.84
CA PHE A 94 -7.49 9.18 4.40
C PHE A 94 -8.76 8.72 3.69
N LEU A 95 -8.66 7.66 2.87
CA LEU A 95 -9.82 7.06 2.22
C LEU A 95 -10.83 6.55 3.25
N ASN A 96 -10.36 5.84 4.27
CA ASN A 96 -11.18 5.29 5.35
C ASN A 96 -11.86 6.39 6.17
N ILE A 97 -11.18 7.50 6.46
CA ILE A 97 -11.76 8.66 7.16
C ILE A 97 -12.89 9.29 6.33
N ASN A 98 -12.65 9.56 5.05
CA ASN A 98 -13.67 10.13 4.17
C ASN A 98 -14.88 9.20 4.04
N HIS A 99 -14.62 7.91 3.86
CA HIS A 99 -15.66 6.89 3.76
C HIS A 99 -16.52 6.79 5.03
N PHE A 100 -15.88 6.90 6.19
CA PHE A 100 -16.56 6.92 7.48
C PHE A 100 -17.47 8.14 7.65
N GLU A 101 -16.97 9.34 7.37
CA GLU A 101 -17.77 10.57 7.49
C GLU A 101 -18.91 10.61 6.46
N ALA A 102 -18.69 10.11 5.23
CA ALA A 102 -19.74 9.93 4.24
C ALA A 102 -20.84 8.99 4.75
N THR A 103 -20.45 7.81 5.27
CA THR A 103 -21.39 6.82 5.82
C THR A 103 -22.20 7.39 6.99
N LYS A 104 -21.58 8.21 7.84
CA LYS A 104 -22.23 8.87 8.97
C LYS A 104 -23.27 9.90 8.51
N LEU A 105 -22.97 10.68 7.46
CA LEU A 105 -23.92 11.58 6.84
C LEU A 105 -25.08 10.83 6.19
N GLU A 106 -24.78 9.76 5.44
CA GLU A 106 -25.79 8.89 4.81
C GLU A 106 -26.74 8.27 5.83
N LYS A 107 -26.24 7.77 6.98
CA LYS A 107 -27.08 7.24 8.07
C LYS A 107 -27.96 8.32 8.70
N LYS A 108 -27.47 9.55 8.80
CA LYS A 108 -28.20 10.68 9.41
C LYS A 108 -29.26 11.27 8.49
N TYR A 109 -29.01 11.29 7.18
CA TYR A 109 -29.87 11.90 6.18
C TYR A 109 -30.24 10.88 5.10
N THR A 110 -31.37 10.19 5.30
CA THR A 110 -31.82 9.07 4.44
C THR A 110 -32.15 9.47 2.99
N TRP A 111 -32.30 10.75 2.70
CA TRP A 111 -32.47 11.26 1.34
C TRP A 111 -31.15 11.31 0.55
N LEU A 112 -29.99 11.21 1.22
CA LEU A 112 -28.70 11.07 0.54
C LEU A 112 -28.55 9.66 -0.07
N PRO A 113 -27.85 9.54 -1.21
CA PRO A 113 -27.50 8.23 -1.78
C PRO A 113 -26.72 7.39 -0.76
N GLN A 114 -27.05 6.10 -0.60
CA GLN A 114 -26.43 5.21 0.39
C GLN A 114 -25.29 4.38 -0.23
N VAL A 115 -24.40 5.02 -1.00
CA VAL A 115 -23.38 4.32 -1.82
C VAL A 115 -22.27 3.76 -0.94
N HIS A 116 -21.78 4.53 0.03
CA HIS A 116 -20.67 4.14 0.90
C HIS A 116 -21.12 3.00 1.83
N HIS A 117 -22.38 3.03 2.25
CA HIS A 117 -23.01 1.95 3.00
C HIS A 117 -22.95 0.59 2.32
N GLN A 118 -23.13 0.54 0.99
CA GLN A 118 -23.06 -0.70 0.22
C GLN A 118 -21.61 -1.14 -0.02
N HIS A 119 -20.71 -0.20 -0.27
CA HIS A 119 -19.31 -0.49 -0.59
C HIS A 119 -18.56 -1.19 0.57
N LEU A 120 -18.83 -0.77 1.81
CA LEU A 120 -18.33 -1.40 3.04
C LEU A 120 -18.65 -2.90 3.13
N CYS A 121 -19.79 -3.34 2.59
CA CYS A 121 -20.26 -4.71 2.73
C CYS A 121 -19.61 -5.70 1.74
N PHE A 122 -19.19 -5.25 0.55
CA PHE A 122 -18.89 -6.18 -0.54
C PHE A 122 -17.43 -6.22 -1.00
N SER A 123 -16.67 -5.12 -0.92
CA SER A 123 -15.44 -4.98 -1.72
C SER A 123 -14.17 -4.76 -0.89
N HIS A 124 -14.25 -4.00 0.20
CA HIS A 124 -13.07 -3.40 0.80
C HIS A 124 -12.06 -4.41 1.40
N LYS A 125 -12.55 -5.45 2.11
CA LYS A 125 -11.70 -6.47 2.74
C LYS A 125 -10.91 -7.30 1.73
N THR A 126 -11.53 -7.65 0.60
CA THR A 126 -10.88 -8.41 -0.47
C THR A 126 -9.82 -7.56 -1.15
N MET A 127 -10.15 -6.30 -1.45
CA MET A 127 -9.23 -5.38 -2.11
C MET A 127 -7.97 -5.13 -1.25
N LEU A 128 -8.15 -4.95 0.06
CA LEU A 128 -7.06 -4.83 1.02
C LEU A 128 -6.15 -6.08 1.01
N LYS A 129 -6.71 -7.29 1.03
CA LYS A 129 -5.91 -8.53 0.98
C LYS A 129 -5.06 -8.63 -0.28
N SER A 130 -5.64 -8.30 -1.44
CA SER A 130 -4.91 -8.30 -2.71
C SER A 130 -3.75 -7.30 -2.72
N LYS A 131 -3.94 -6.09 -2.15
CA LYS A 131 -2.85 -5.12 -1.97
C LYS A 131 -1.72 -5.71 -1.12
N ASN A 132 -2.06 -6.31 0.03
CA ASN A 132 -1.06 -6.90 0.92
C ASN A 132 -0.24 -8.02 0.23
N ILE A 133 -0.90 -8.89 -0.54
CA ILE A 133 -0.21 -9.94 -1.30
C ILE A 133 0.76 -9.34 -2.33
N PHE A 134 0.34 -8.30 -3.04
CA PHE A 134 1.20 -7.64 -4.04
C PHE A 134 2.46 -7.04 -3.41
N TYR A 135 2.33 -6.29 -2.32
CA TYR A 135 3.47 -5.63 -1.68
C TYR A 135 4.41 -6.60 -0.97
N VAL A 136 3.86 -7.58 -0.25
CA VAL A 136 4.68 -8.63 0.39
C VAL A 136 5.35 -9.49 -0.69
N GLY A 137 4.64 -9.87 -1.74
CA GLY A 137 5.16 -10.69 -2.84
C GLY A 137 6.28 -10.00 -3.61
N SER A 138 6.10 -8.73 -4.00
CA SER A 138 7.12 -7.98 -4.74
C SER A 138 8.40 -7.80 -3.95
N ASN A 139 8.31 -7.44 -2.66
CA ASN A 139 9.48 -7.37 -1.79
C ASN A 139 10.14 -8.73 -1.61
N THR A 140 9.35 -9.80 -1.43
CA THR A 140 9.90 -11.16 -1.28
C THR A 140 10.75 -11.56 -2.48
N ILE A 141 10.32 -11.25 -3.71
CA ILE A 141 11.10 -11.54 -4.92
C ILE A 141 12.43 -10.79 -4.91
N LEU A 142 12.43 -9.49 -4.59
CA LEU A 142 13.67 -8.71 -4.52
C LEU A 142 14.63 -9.23 -3.44
N PHE A 143 14.10 -9.68 -2.30
CA PHE A 143 14.91 -10.30 -1.24
C PHE A 143 15.53 -11.62 -1.67
N LEU A 144 14.80 -12.48 -2.38
CA LEU A 144 15.35 -13.73 -2.89
C LEU A 144 16.50 -13.48 -3.89
N ILE A 145 16.36 -12.47 -4.76
CA ILE A 145 17.43 -12.09 -5.69
C ILE A 145 18.63 -11.53 -4.92
N LEU A 146 18.39 -10.67 -3.93
CA LEU A 146 19.44 -10.11 -3.08
C LEU A 146 20.21 -11.21 -2.34
N GLU A 147 19.50 -12.17 -1.75
CA GLU A 147 20.09 -13.30 -1.03
C GLU A 147 20.92 -14.18 -1.96
N PHE A 148 20.39 -14.51 -3.14
CA PHE A 148 21.12 -15.28 -4.14
C PHE A 148 22.40 -14.57 -4.62
N ALA A 149 22.32 -13.26 -4.88
CA ALA A 149 23.47 -12.45 -5.28
C ALA A 149 24.52 -12.34 -4.14
N LEU A 150 24.08 -12.15 -2.89
CA LEU A 150 24.97 -12.14 -1.73
C LEU A 150 25.64 -13.50 -1.51
N PHE A 151 24.89 -14.59 -1.63
CA PHE A 151 25.40 -15.94 -1.47
C PHE A 151 26.49 -16.26 -2.50
N THR A 152 26.22 -15.99 -3.78
CA THR A 152 27.17 -16.20 -4.87
C THR A 152 28.41 -15.33 -4.71
N TYR A 153 28.24 -14.06 -4.35
CA TYR A 153 29.35 -13.15 -4.04
C TYR A 153 30.22 -13.69 -2.89
N LEU A 154 29.64 -14.09 -1.76
CA LEU A 154 30.40 -14.56 -0.60
C LEU A 154 31.13 -15.88 -0.81
N ILE A 155 30.58 -16.79 -1.62
CA ILE A 155 31.26 -18.04 -2.01
C ILE A 155 32.54 -17.73 -2.78
N GLN A 156 32.51 -16.77 -3.70
CA GLN A 156 33.67 -16.38 -4.49
C GLN A 156 34.86 -15.92 -3.63
N TYR A 157 34.58 -15.34 -2.45
CA TYR A 157 35.60 -14.89 -1.49
C TYR A 157 35.86 -15.86 -0.34
N ASN A 158 35.27 -17.07 -0.37
CA ASN A 158 35.44 -18.14 0.63
C ASN A 158 35.11 -17.72 2.08
N VAL A 159 34.13 -16.84 2.28
CA VAL A 159 33.77 -16.31 3.61
C VAL A 159 32.57 -17.07 4.19
N GLY A 160 32.74 -18.36 4.47
CA GLY A 160 31.64 -19.28 4.86
C GLY A 160 30.82 -18.84 6.07
N PHE A 161 31.45 -18.27 7.11
CA PHE A 161 30.73 -17.81 8.32
C PHE A 161 29.83 -16.60 8.04
N SER A 162 30.24 -15.71 7.12
CA SER A 162 29.45 -14.52 6.75
C SER A 162 28.17 -14.89 6.01
N ILE A 163 28.15 -16.01 5.29
CA ILE A 163 26.96 -16.50 4.58
C ILE A 163 25.82 -16.78 5.58
N ALA A 164 26.09 -17.57 6.63
CA ALA A 164 25.09 -17.93 7.61
C ALA A 164 24.51 -16.70 8.33
N PHE A 165 25.36 -15.73 8.69
CA PHE A 165 24.93 -14.51 9.36
C PHE A 165 24.04 -13.63 8.47
N VAL A 166 24.40 -13.47 7.19
CA VAL A 166 23.62 -12.69 6.23
C VAL A 166 22.25 -13.34 5.98
N THR A 167 22.21 -14.66 5.75
CA THR A 167 20.95 -15.39 5.58
C THR A 167 20.03 -15.24 6.78
N ILE A 168 20.56 -15.38 8.01
CA ILE A 168 19.78 -15.18 9.23
C ILE A 168 19.24 -13.74 9.31
N GLY A 169 20.07 -12.73 9.02
CA GLY A 169 19.67 -11.33 9.01
C GLY A 169 18.53 -11.04 8.02
N VAL A 170 18.61 -11.60 6.81
CA VAL A 170 17.57 -11.47 5.78
C VAL A 170 16.27 -12.14 6.22
N VAL A 171 16.34 -13.36 6.77
CA VAL A 171 15.15 -14.07 7.29
C VAL A 171 14.47 -13.28 8.41
N ILE A 172 15.26 -12.73 9.35
CA ILE A 172 14.74 -11.89 10.44
C ILE A 172 14.09 -10.62 9.87
N PHE A 173 14.72 -9.97 8.89
CA PHE A 173 14.15 -8.78 8.25
C PHE A 173 12.85 -9.10 7.50
N LEU A 174 12.80 -10.18 6.73
CA LEU A 174 11.60 -10.65 6.04
C LEU A 174 10.47 -10.96 7.02
N TYR A 175 10.80 -11.61 8.14
CA TYR A 175 9.85 -11.87 9.20
C TYR A 175 9.33 -10.57 9.83
N PHE A 176 10.21 -9.65 10.19
CA PHE A 176 9.86 -8.40 10.85
C PHE A 176 9.05 -7.48 9.92
N SER A 177 9.48 -7.34 8.67
CA SER A 177 8.74 -6.60 7.65
C SER A 177 7.34 -7.19 7.50
N ARG A 178 7.19 -8.51 7.33
CA ARG A 178 5.89 -9.20 7.28
C ARG A 178 5.03 -8.96 8.52
N LEU A 179 5.61 -8.99 9.71
CA LEU A 179 4.89 -8.66 10.95
C LEU A 179 4.38 -7.22 10.95
N MET A 180 5.22 -6.26 10.55
CA MET A 180 4.83 -4.85 10.41
C MET A 180 3.71 -4.68 9.39
N PHE A 181 3.78 -5.36 8.24
CA PHE A 181 2.73 -5.37 7.21
C PHE A 181 1.41 -5.92 7.77
N VAL A 182 1.45 -7.09 8.40
CA VAL A 182 0.26 -7.72 8.98
C VAL A 182 -0.32 -6.85 10.08
N LYS A 183 0.50 -6.25 10.93
CA LYS A 183 0.03 -5.39 12.04
C LYS A 183 -0.64 -4.12 11.52
N ALA A 184 -0.03 -3.43 10.55
CA ALA A 184 -0.63 -2.26 9.91
C ALA A 184 -1.98 -2.62 9.27
N PHE A 185 -2.02 -3.76 8.57
CA PHE A 185 -3.24 -4.29 7.97
C PHE A 185 -4.33 -4.62 9.01
N THR A 186 -3.98 -5.31 10.09
CA THR A 186 -4.95 -5.69 11.13
C THR A 186 -5.48 -4.45 11.85
N ASN A 187 -4.67 -3.42 12.02
CA ASN A 187 -5.12 -2.16 12.60
C ASN A 187 -6.20 -1.52 11.72
N GLU A 188 -5.94 -1.37 10.42
CA GLU A 188 -6.95 -0.81 9.49
C GLU A 188 -8.22 -1.68 9.42
N LEU A 189 -8.07 -3.01 9.42
CA LEU A 189 -9.22 -3.92 9.45
C LEU A 189 -10.04 -3.78 10.75
N SER A 190 -9.37 -3.63 11.90
CA SER A 190 -10.03 -3.45 13.19
C SER A 190 -10.80 -2.13 13.27
N VAL A 191 -10.26 -1.07 12.65
CA VAL A 191 -10.94 0.23 12.53
C VAL A 191 -12.21 0.06 11.69
N LEU A 192 -12.12 -0.64 10.56
CA LEU A 192 -13.27 -0.94 9.70
C LEU A 192 -14.34 -1.76 10.45
N GLU A 193 -13.92 -2.79 11.19
CA GLU A 193 -14.82 -3.63 11.98
C GLU A 193 -15.49 -2.83 13.10
N ALA A 194 -14.76 -1.93 13.77
CA ALA A 194 -15.33 -1.02 14.76
C ALA A 194 -16.40 -0.09 14.13
N MET A 195 -16.15 0.42 12.93
CA MET A 195 -17.15 1.21 12.18
C MET A 195 -18.39 0.39 11.82
N LEU A 196 -18.20 -0.87 11.39
CA LEU A 196 -19.31 -1.80 11.10
C LEU A 196 -20.09 -2.19 12.36
N HIS A 197 -19.45 -2.28 13.53
CA HIS A 197 -20.15 -2.54 14.79
C HIS A 197 -20.92 -1.32 15.29
N ALA A 198 -20.36 -0.12 15.16
CA ALA A 198 -21.06 1.13 15.47
C ALA A 198 -22.33 1.33 14.60
N ARG A 199 -22.38 0.72 13.41
CA ARG A 199 -23.58 0.68 12.56
C ARG A 199 -24.76 -0.07 13.20
N LYS A 200 -24.50 -1.20 13.86
CA LYS A 200 -25.54 -2.11 14.39
C LYS A 200 -26.25 -1.58 15.64
N ARG A 201 -25.69 -0.54 16.26
CA ARG A 201 -26.31 0.21 17.36
C ARG A 201 -27.04 1.43 16.80
#